data_AF-A0A8J7VY52-F1
#
_entry.id   AF-A0A8J7VY52-F1
#
_cell.length_a   1.000
_cell.length_b   1.000
_cell.length_c   1.000
_cell.angle_alpha   90.00
_cell.angle_beta   90.00
_cell.angle_gamma   90.00
#
_symmetry.space_group_name_H-M   'P 1'
#
loop_
_entity.id
_entity.type
_entity.pdbx_description
1 polymer ?
#
loop_
_entity_poly.entity_id
_entity_poly.type
_entity_poly.pdbx_seq_one_letter_code
_entity_poly.pdbx_strand_id
1 'polypeptide(L)' 'MAKAGMRRPDPKDPHGTESNHKLHIPKNDAPPVPEIQGKAKYGHKKADDKE' A
#
# COMPACT_ATOMS: atom_id res chain seq x y z
N MET A 1 -27.96 -16.28 -15.48
CA MET A 1 -27.42 -17.40 -14.68
C MET A 1 -27.09 -16.90 -13.27
N ALA A 2 -27.76 -17.44 -12.26
CA ALA A 2 -27.29 -17.29 -10.88
C ALA A 2 -26.24 -18.36 -10.61
N LYS A 3 -25.04 -17.95 -10.18
CA LYS A 3 -23.97 -18.87 -9.82
C LYS A 3 -24.40 -19.59 -8.56
N ALA A 4 -25.02 -20.77 -8.73
CA ALA A 4 -25.49 -21.60 -7.63
C ALA A 4 -24.32 -21.84 -6.66
N GLY A 5 -24.47 -21.41 -5.41
CA GLY A 5 -23.48 -21.62 -4.35
C GLY A 5 -22.63 -20.41 -3.96
N MET A 6 -22.67 -19.28 -4.69
CA MET A 6 -22.02 -18.04 -4.23
C MET A 6 -23.06 -17.10 -3.64
N ARG A 7 -22.96 -16.84 -2.33
CA ARG A 7 -23.78 -15.81 -1.66
C ARG A 7 -23.48 -14.48 -2.35
N ARG A 8 -24.46 -13.89 -3.01
CA ARG A 8 -24.37 -12.52 -3.53
C ARG A 8 -24.45 -11.61 -2.30
N PRO A 9 -23.45 -10.78 -2.00
CA PRO A 9 -23.57 -9.79 -0.94
C PRO A 9 -24.76 -8.89 -1.25
N ASP A 10 -25.64 -8.67 -0.28
CA ASP A 10 -26.75 -7.76 -0.49
C ASP A 10 -26.20 -6.35 -0.74
N PRO A 11 -26.82 -5.53 -1.62
CA PRO A 11 -26.33 -4.16 -1.88
C PRO A 11 -26.35 -3.24 -0.64
N LYS A 12 -27.00 -3.68 0.44
CA LYS A 12 -27.06 -3.00 1.74
C LYS A 12 -26.05 -3.56 2.75
N ASP A 13 -25.47 -4.73 2.48
CA ASP A 13 -24.43 -5.28 3.33
C ASP A 13 -23.13 -4.51 3.05
N PRO A 14 -22.43 -4.03 4.08
CA PRO A 14 -21.16 -3.37 3.90
C PRO A 14 -20.20 -4.34 3.22
N HIS A 15 -19.72 -3.95 2.05
CA HIS A 15 -18.69 -4.71 1.36
C HIS A 15 -17.42 -4.64 2.23
N GLY A 16 -16.64 -5.72 2.33
CA GLY A 16 -15.61 -5.92 3.38
C GLY A 16 -14.54 -4.83 3.56
N THR A 17 -14.51 -3.83 2.69
CA THR A 17 -13.68 -2.61 2.77
C THR A 17 -14.35 -1.43 3.51
N GLU A 18 -15.64 -1.50 3.82
CA GLU A 18 -16.45 -0.44 4.48
C GLU A 18 -16.56 -0.63 5.99
N SER A 19 -15.70 -1.46 6.56
CA SER A 19 -15.61 -1.68 7.99
C SER A 19 -15.10 -0.41 8.68
N ASN A 20 -15.95 0.23 9.49
CA ASN A 20 -15.58 1.36 10.35
C ASN A 20 -14.69 0.94 11.54
N HIS A 21 -14.26 -0.31 11.61
CA HIS A 21 -13.38 -0.79 12.66
C HIS A 21 -11.99 -0.18 12.51
N LYS A 22 -11.66 0.72 13.44
CA LYS A 22 -10.31 1.27 13.54
C LYS A 22 -9.37 0.17 14.01
N LEU A 23 -8.28 -0.01 13.29
CA LEU A 23 -7.19 -0.89 13.72
C LEU A 23 -6.49 -0.23 14.92
N HIS A 24 -6.55 -0.87 16.09
CA HIS A 24 -5.87 -0.43 17.31
C HIS A 24 -4.39 -0.82 17.29
N ILE A 25 -3.66 -0.36 16.27
CA ILE A 25 -2.23 -0.59 16.14
C ILE A 25 -1.54 0.63 16.76
N PRO A 26 -0.53 0.45 17.64
CA PRO A 26 0.24 1.57 18.15
C PRO A 26 0.87 2.35 17.00
N LYS A 27 0.94 3.67 17.15
CA LYS A 27 1.63 4.51 16.17
C LYS A 27 3.11 4.16 16.17
N ASN A 28 3.76 4.31 15.03
CA ASN A 28 5.19 4.15 14.96
C ASN A 28 5.86 5.30 15.74
N ASP A 29 6.41 4.97 16.92
CA ASP A 29 7.16 5.91 17.75
C ASP A 29 8.62 6.05 17.28
N ALA A 30 9.07 5.23 16.32
CA ALA A 30 10.41 5.33 15.79
C ALA A 30 10.58 6.62 14.98
N PRO A 31 11.71 7.34 15.15
CA PRO A 31 11.98 8.53 14.36
C PRO A 31 12.06 8.16 12.87
N PRO A 32 11.68 9.08 11.97
CA PRO A 32 11.92 8.90 10.54
C PRO A 32 13.39 8.56 10.27
N VAL A 33 13.62 7.68 9.30
CA VAL A 33 14.99 7.38 8.87
C VAL A 33 15.64 8.68 8.39
N PRO A 34 16.88 8.99 8.81
CA PRO A 34 17.58 10.17 8.34
C PRO A 34 17.68 10.20 6.82
N GLU A 35 17.71 11.41 6.26
CA GLU A 35 17.94 11.59 4.83
C GLU A 35 19.23 10.88 4.43
N ILE A 36 19.16 10.08 3.36
CA ILE A 36 20.33 9.35 2.86
C ILE A 36 21.29 10.38 2.26
N GLN A 37 22.29 10.76 3.04
CA GLN A 37 23.34 11.66 2.60
C GLN A 37 24.35 10.92 1.72
N GLY A 38 24.65 11.51 0.56
CA GLY A 38 25.68 11.01 -0.34
C GLY A 38 25.26 11.07 -1.81
N LYS A 39 26.22 10.87 -2.71
CA LYS A 39 25.91 10.71 -4.14
C LYS A 39 25.09 9.42 -4.32
N ALA A 40 24.06 9.47 -5.17
CA ALA A 40 23.35 8.28 -5.58
C ALA A 40 24.35 7.22 -6.04
N LYS A 41 24.26 6.01 -5.47
CA LYS A 41 25.07 4.88 -5.93
C LYS A 41 24.50 4.44 -7.28
N TYR A 42 25.17 4.80 -8.36
CA TYR A 42 24.91 4.22 -9.66
C TYR A 42 25.61 2.86 -9.72
N GLY A 43 24.98 1.85 -10.32
CA GLY A 43 25.69 0.65 -10.74
C GLY A 43 26.78 0.99 -11.78
N HIS A 44 27.48 -0.02 -12.30
CA HIS A 44 28.56 0.16 -13.29
C HIS A 44 28.16 0.87 -14.61
N LYS A 45 26.89 1.28 -14.76
CA LYS A 45 26.40 2.06 -15.88
C LYS A 45 25.51 3.18 -15.33
N LYS A 46 25.91 4.43 -15.58
CA LYS A 46 24.99 5.55 -15.51
C LYS A 46 24.07 5.48 -16.72
N ALA A 47 22.79 5.81 -16.58
CA ALA A 47 21.98 6.14 -17.73
C ALA A 47 22.49 7.48 -18.25
N ASP A 48 23.03 7.50 -19.46
CA ASP A 48 23.46 8.74 -20.09
C ASP A 48 22.22 9.60 -20.37
N ASP A 49 22.16 10.79 -19.78
CA ASP A 49 21.22 11.82 -20.18
C ASP A 49 21.69 12.36 -21.54
N LYS A 50 21.07 11.89 -22.62
CA LYS A 50 21.26 12.49 -23.95
C LYS A 50 20.43 13.78 -24.01
N GLU A 51 21.12 14.91 -24.25
CA GLU A 51 20.54 16.16 -24.77
C GLU A 51 19.83 15.94 -26.11
#